data_AF-A0A7S0ZRL9-F1
#
_entry.id   AF-A0A7S0ZRL9-F1
#
_cell.length_a   1.000
_cell.length_b   1.000
_cell.length_c   1.000
_cell.angle_alpha   90.00
_cell.angle_beta   90.00
_cell.angle_gamma   90.00
#
_symmetry.space_group_name_H-M   'P 1'
#
loop_
_entity.id
_entity.type
_entity.pdbx_description
1 polymer ?
#
loop_
_entity_poly.entity_id
_entity_poly.type
_entity_poly.pdbx_seq_one_letter_code
_entity_poly.pdbx_strand_id
1 'polypeptide(L)'
;RFRMLGVEEHDASTLFETLDEDGAEEIRIHEFVTGCLRAKTLTKPMDTMTFLRETKRTTRMQRDQLAVVEHHINHVAMKLDALEKEARARREETFAARSKWHRMKEARSSVSDEPSRMLWEPRAELSSVSPVEGGGHEGRRVVFPSLEEQDETSCAFQFVPPRHHLRPVGSTELDSPTVPEGTTSMTSVGL
;
A
#
# COMPACT_ATOMS: atom_id res chain seq x y z
N ARG A 1 -0.70 48.56 20.63
CA ARG A 1 0.32 48.15 21.63
C ARG A 1 1.51 47.43 20.99
N PHE A 2 1.35 46.60 19.95
CA PHE A 2 2.46 45.92 19.26
C PHE A 2 3.53 46.84 18.63
N ARG A 3 3.16 48.05 18.17
CA ARG A 3 4.13 49.04 17.67
C ARG A 3 5.24 49.41 18.66
N MET A 4 5.00 49.28 19.98
CA MET A 4 6.02 49.56 20.99
C MET A 4 7.09 48.47 21.11
N LEU A 5 6.82 47.27 20.58
CA LEU A 5 7.77 46.17 20.52
C LEU A 5 8.62 46.18 19.24
N GLY A 6 8.42 47.18 18.36
CA GLY A 6 9.12 47.27 17.08
C GLY A 6 8.71 46.22 16.06
N VAL A 7 7.60 45.51 16.29
CA VAL A 7 7.07 44.50 15.35
C VAL A 7 6.10 45.18 14.39
N GLU A 8 6.36 45.07 13.09
CA GLU A 8 5.45 45.54 12.06
C GLU A 8 4.16 44.71 12.05
N GLU A 9 3.05 45.33 11.66
CA GLU A 9 1.73 44.68 11.65
C GLU A 9 1.69 43.45 10.74
N HIS A 10 2.40 43.53 9.61
CA HIS A 10 2.59 42.42 8.68
C HIS A 10 3.35 41.25 9.33
N ASP A 11 4.42 41.55 10.07
CA ASP A 11 5.22 40.53 10.76
C ASP A 11 4.45 39.86 11.89
N ALA A 12 3.62 40.63 12.61
CA ALA A 12 2.74 40.08 13.64
C ALA A 12 1.72 39.10 13.03
N SER A 13 1.14 39.43 11.88
CA SER A 13 0.18 38.57 11.16
C SER A 13 0.83 37.24 10.79
N THR A 14 2.01 37.31 10.18
CA THR A 14 2.80 36.13 9.77
C THR A 14 3.24 35.31 10.99
N LEU A 15 3.58 35.96 12.11
CA LEU A 15 3.94 35.30 13.36
C LEU A 15 2.75 34.51 13.92
N PHE A 16 1.55 35.10 13.94
CA PHE A 16 0.36 34.43 14.43
C PHE A 16 -0.03 33.24 13.55
N GLU A 17 0.02 33.39 12.22
CA GLU A 17 -0.15 32.27 11.28
C GLU A 17 0.90 31.17 11.49
N THR A 18 2.09 31.52 11.99
CA THR A 18 3.16 30.56 12.26
C THR A 18 2.94 29.82 13.58
N LEU A 19 2.48 30.53 14.61
CA LEU A 19 2.14 29.99 15.93
C LEU A 19 0.90 29.09 15.90
N ASP A 20 -0.05 29.37 15.02
CA ASP A 20 -1.22 28.54 14.79
C ASP A 20 -0.82 27.24 14.05
N GLU A 21 -0.61 26.17 14.82
CA GLU A 21 -0.21 24.86 14.31
C GLU A 21 -1.42 24.04 13.82
N ASP A 22 -2.61 24.27 14.37
CA ASP A 22 -3.83 23.53 14.03
C ASP A 22 -4.70 24.24 12.97
N GLY A 23 -4.41 25.49 12.65
CA GLY A 23 -5.12 26.29 11.66
C GLY A 23 -6.51 26.74 12.13
N ALA A 24 -6.69 26.87 13.44
CA ALA A 24 -7.97 27.24 14.05
C ALA A 24 -8.27 28.75 13.98
N GLU A 25 -7.32 29.56 13.47
CA GLU A 25 -7.36 31.03 13.53
C GLU A 25 -7.39 31.59 14.96
N GLU A 26 -7.16 30.74 15.97
CA GLU A 26 -7.08 31.08 17.38
C GLU A 26 -5.83 30.43 17.98
N ILE A 27 -5.04 31.20 18.73
CA ILE A 27 -3.80 30.71 19.33
C ILE A 27 -4.05 30.38 20.79
N ARG A 28 -3.92 29.10 21.12
CA ARG A 28 -4.00 28.60 22.49
C ARG A 28 -2.72 28.94 23.26
N ILE A 29 -2.82 29.01 24.58
CA ILE A 29 -1.69 29.33 25.47
C ILE A 29 -0.48 28.43 25.22
N HIS A 30 -0.70 27.14 24.95
CA HIS A 30 0.38 26.20 24.70
C HIS A 30 1.13 26.48 23.39
N GLU A 31 0.43 26.83 22.30
CA GLU A 31 1.02 27.25 21.01
C GLU A 31 1.84 28.52 21.18
N PHE A 32 1.28 29.50 21.91
CA PHE A 32 1.98 30.74 22.20
C PHE A 32 3.28 30.52 23.00
N VAL A 33 3.22 29.78 24.11
CA VAL A 33 4.39 29.50 24.96
C VAL A 33 5.45 28.71 24.20
N THR A 34 5.03 27.69 23.45
CA THR A 34 5.95 26.84 22.67
C THR A 34 6.62 27.64 21.55
N GLY A 35 5.86 28.50 20.88
CA GLY A 35 6.39 29.38 19.85
C GLY A 35 7.35 30.44 20.37
N CYS A 36 7.06 31.06 21.54
CA CYS A 36 8.00 31.97 22.19
C CYS A 36 9.29 31.26 22.64
N LEU A 37 9.18 30.03 23.16
CA LEU A 37 10.36 29.23 23.51
C LEU A 37 11.21 28.90 22.29
N ARG A 38 10.59 28.52 21.16
CA ARG A 38 11.29 28.30 19.88
C ARG A 38 11.94 29.58 19.36
N ALA A 39 11.26 30.71 19.41
CA ALA A 39 11.80 32.00 18.99
C ALA A 39 13.02 32.42 19.85
N LYS A 40 13.00 32.08 21.15
CA LYS A 40 14.07 32.42 22.10
C LYS A 40 15.32 31.54 21.96
N THR A 41 15.18 30.27 21.59
CA THR A 41 16.30 29.33 21.48
C THR A 41 17.06 29.41 20.14
N LEU A 42 16.51 30.08 19.14
CA LEU A 42 17.05 30.16 17.78
C LEU A 42 17.75 31.51 17.55
N THR A 43 18.98 31.66 18.04
CA THR A 43 19.80 32.89 18.00
C THR A 43 20.36 33.28 16.62
N LYS A 44 19.97 32.58 15.53
CA LYS A 44 20.15 33.05 14.15
C LYS A 44 18.77 33.30 13.52
N PRO A 45 18.26 34.55 13.57
CA PRO A 45 16.85 34.88 13.30
C PRO A 45 16.40 34.78 11.84
N MET A 46 17.26 34.39 10.89
CA MET A 46 16.95 34.55 9.47
C MET A 46 16.41 33.29 8.75
N ASP A 47 16.41 32.10 9.37
CA ASP A 47 16.01 30.86 8.67
C ASP A 47 14.84 30.10 9.31
N THR A 48 14.30 30.58 10.42
CA THR A 48 13.26 29.86 11.18
C THR A 48 11.89 29.97 10.52
N MET A 49 11.54 31.16 10.03
CA MET A 49 10.28 31.38 9.30
C MET A 49 10.25 30.58 8.00
N THR A 50 11.38 30.53 7.28
CA THR A 50 11.54 29.72 6.08
C THR A 50 11.40 28.23 6.41
N PHE A 51 12.08 27.76 7.45
CA PHE A 51 11.98 26.38 7.91
C PHE A 51 10.56 25.98 8.33
N LEU A 52 9.87 26.82 9.11
CA LEU A 52 8.51 26.56 9.57
C LEU A 52 7.54 26.55 8.40
N ARG A 53 7.68 27.48 7.44
CA ARG A 53 6.88 27.50 6.22
C ARG A 53 7.09 26.25 5.38
N GLU A 54 8.33 25.82 5.19
CA GLU A 54 8.65 24.61 4.42
C GLU A 54 8.19 23.34 5.14
N THR A 55 8.27 23.31 6.48
CA THR A 55 7.71 22.23 7.30
C THR A 55 6.20 22.16 7.13
N LYS A 56 5.48 23.28 7.25
CA LYS A 56 4.02 23.34 7.03
C LYS A 56 3.65 22.88 5.62
N ARG A 57 4.40 23.31 4.60
CA ARG A 57 4.22 22.88 3.20
C ARG A 57 4.41 21.37 3.05
N THR A 58 5.49 20.83 3.62
CA THR A 58 5.82 19.40 3.56
C THR A 58 4.75 18.56 4.26
N THR A 59 4.29 18.99 5.44
CA THR A 59 3.22 18.32 6.18
C THR A 59 1.90 18.31 5.40
N ARG A 60 1.54 19.41 4.74
CA ARG A 60 0.35 19.44 3.85
C ARG A 60 0.48 18.45 2.70
N MET A 61 1.61 18.47 2.00
CA MET A 61 1.88 17.53 0.91
C MET A 61 1.82 16.06 1.38
N GLN A 62 2.36 15.76 2.56
CA GLN A 62 2.29 14.42 3.14
C GLN A 62 0.85 14.01 3.46
N ARG A 63 0.01 14.91 4.00
CA ARG A 63 -1.41 14.64 4.24
C ARG A 63 -2.15 14.35 2.94
N ASP A 64 -1.90 15.13 1.90
CA ASP A 64 -2.51 14.91 0.58
C ASP A 64 -2.10 13.55 -0.01
N GLN A 65 -0.83 13.18 0.11
CA GLN A 65 -0.34 11.86 -0.33
C GLN A 65 -0.98 10.71 0.45
N LEU A 66 -1.11 10.85 1.77
CA LEU A 66 -1.77 9.84 2.61
C LEU A 66 -3.25 9.68 2.26
N ALA A 67 -3.96 10.77 1.93
CA ALA A 67 -5.35 10.70 1.48
C ALA A 67 -5.51 9.88 0.18
N VAL A 68 -4.55 10.00 -0.75
CA VAL A 68 -4.55 9.19 -1.98
C VAL A 68 -4.31 7.71 -1.67
N VAL A 69 -3.38 7.40 -0.76
CA VAL A 69 -3.11 6.02 -0.33
C VAL A 69 -4.33 5.42 0.35
N GLU A 70 -4.98 6.17 1.24
CA GLU A 70 -6.22 5.75 1.90
C GLU A 70 -7.33 5.46 0.88
N HIS A 71 -7.49 6.33 -0.13
CA HIS A 71 -8.43 6.09 -1.22
C HIS A 71 -8.15 4.78 -1.98
N HIS A 72 -6.88 4.50 -2.30
CA HIS A 72 -6.50 3.25 -2.96
C HIS A 72 -6.73 2.01 -2.09
N ILE A 73 -6.44 2.09 -0.79
CA ILE A 73 -6.70 0.99 0.16
C ILE A 73 -8.20 0.69 0.20
N ASN A 74 -9.03 1.71 0.33
CA ASN A 74 -10.48 1.56 0.33
C ASN A 74 -11.00 0.96 -0.98
N HIS A 75 -10.44 1.38 -2.12
CA HIS A 75 -10.81 0.82 -3.42
C HIS A 75 -10.44 -0.68 -3.55
N VAL A 76 -9.27 -1.08 -3.05
CA VAL A 76 -8.86 -2.49 -3.02
C VAL A 76 -9.75 -3.31 -2.09
N ALA A 77 -10.06 -2.79 -0.90
CA ALA A 77 -10.98 -3.44 0.03
C ALA A 77 -12.35 -3.72 -0.61
N MET A 78 -12.93 -2.73 -1.29
CA MET A 78 -14.19 -2.91 -2.01
C MET A 78 -14.11 -3.98 -3.11
N LYS A 79 -12.98 -4.09 -3.81
CA LYS A 79 -12.77 -5.14 -4.83
C LYS A 79 -12.66 -6.52 -4.21
N LEU A 80 -11.96 -6.66 -3.08
CA LEU A 80 -11.87 -7.92 -2.35
C LEU A 80 -13.25 -8.39 -1.87
N ASP A 81 -14.06 -7.48 -1.31
CA ASP A 81 -15.44 -7.79 -0.90
C ASP A 81 -16.32 -8.24 -2.07
N ALA A 82 -16.16 -7.61 -3.24
CA ALA A 82 -16.89 -7.97 -4.44
C ALA A 82 -16.50 -9.39 -4.94
N LEU A 83 -15.21 -9.69 -4.95
CA LEU A 83 -14.70 -11.00 -5.34
C LEU A 83 -15.12 -12.09 -4.35
N GLU A 84 -15.13 -11.79 -3.04
CA GLU A 84 -15.60 -12.72 -2.03
C GLU A 84 -17.08 -13.07 -2.22
N LYS A 85 -17.92 -12.06 -2.48
CA LYS A 85 -19.35 -12.25 -2.78
C LYS A 85 -19.56 -13.10 -4.02
N GLU A 86 -18.80 -12.85 -5.09
CA GLU A 86 -18.86 -13.65 -6.31
C GLU A 86 -18.42 -15.09 -6.08
N ALA A 87 -17.33 -15.30 -5.32
CA ALA A 87 -16.86 -16.63 -4.96
C ALA A 87 -17.90 -17.40 -4.12
N ARG A 88 -18.60 -16.73 -3.20
CA ARG A 88 -19.70 -17.33 -2.42
C ARG A 88 -20.86 -17.73 -3.34
N ALA A 89 -21.30 -16.85 -4.24
CA ALA A 89 -22.37 -17.16 -5.18
C ALA A 89 -22.05 -18.39 -6.05
N ARG A 90 -20.82 -18.47 -6.60
CA ARG A 90 -20.37 -19.64 -7.39
C ARG A 90 -20.37 -20.94 -6.58
N ARG A 91 -20.01 -20.90 -5.29
CA ARG A 91 -20.06 -22.08 -4.40
C ARG A 91 -21.50 -22.53 -4.14
N GLU A 92 -22.43 -21.60 -3.97
CA GLU A 92 -23.84 -21.91 -3.78
C GLU A 92 -24.46 -22.52 -5.05
N GLU A 93 -24.14 -21.99 -6.23
CA GLU A 93 -24.59 -22.55 -7.51
C GLU A 93 -24.09 -23.98 -7.74
N THR A 94 -22.80 -24.23 -7.51
CA THR A 94 -22.20 -25.57 -7.65
C THR A 94 -22.79 -26.56 -6.65
N PHE A 95 -23.04 -26.13 -5.41
CA PHE A 95 -23.71 -26.94 -4.39
C PHE A 95 -25.17 -27.25 -4.76
N ALA A 96 -25.93 -26.27 -5.25
CA ALA A 96 -27.30 -26.45 -5.71
C ALA A 96 -27.37 -27.40 -6.91
N ALA A 97 -26.48 -27.25 -7.89
CA ALA A 97 -26.39 -28.14 -9.04
C ALA A 97 -26.09 -29.58 -8.63
N ARG A 98 -25.13 -29.78 -7.71
CA ARG A 98 -24.80 -31.11 -7.17
C ARG A 98 -25.98 -31.71 -6.42
N SER A 99 -26.65 -30.94 -5.56
CA SER A 99 -27.83 -31.40 -4.82
C SER A 99 -28.97 -31.80 -5.74
N LYS A 100 -29.22 -31.01 -6.81
CA LYS A 100 -30.22 -31.33 -7.83
C LYS A 100 -29.88 -32.62 -8.57
N TRP A 101 -28.63 -32.83 -8.95
CA TRP A 101 -28.18 -34.06 -9.59
C TRP A 101 -28.43 -35.30 -8.72
N HIS A 102 -28.15 -35.21 -7.41
CA HIS A 102 -28.44 -36.30 -6.46
C HIS A 102 -29.93 -36.64 -6.40
N ARG A 103 -30.82 -35.63 -6.31
CA ARG A 103 -32.28 -35.86 -6.32
C ARG A 103 -32.75 -36.49 -7.63
N MET A 104 -32.24 -36.04 -8.77
CA MET A 104 -32.57 -36.62 -10.08
C MET A 104 -32.11 -38.08 -10.17
N LYS A 105 -30.92 -38.38 -9.64
CA LYS A 105 -30.38 -39.75 -9.61
C LYS A 105 -31.25 -40.67 -8.74
N GLU A 106 -31.66 -40.20 -7.57
CA GLU A 106 -32.52 -40.94 -6.64
C GLU A 106 -33.91 -41.20 -7.23
N ALA A 107 -34.51 -40.19 -7.89
CA ALA A 107 -35.77 -40.36 -8.62
C ALA A 107 -35.65 -41.43 -9.73
N ARG A 108 -34.52 -41.47 -10.45
CA ARG A 108 -34.29 -42.47 -11.50
C ARG A 108 -34.14 -43.90 -10.95
N SER A 109 -33.48 -44.08 -9.79
CA SER A 109 -33.38 -45.41 -9.18
C SER A 109 -34.73 -45.98 -8.75
N SER A 110 -35.68 -45.13 -8.35
CA SER A 110 -37.01 -45.59 -7.93
C SER A 110 -37.89 -46.17 -9.05
N VAL A 111 -37.54 -45.95 -10.32
CA VAL A 111 -38.32 -46.39 -11.49
C VAL A 111 -37.87 -47.77 -12.02
N SER A 112 -36.75 -48.33 -11.54
CA SER A 112 -36.20 -49.59 -12.06
C SER A 112 -36.45 -50.84 -11.19
N ASP A 113 -37.25 -50.75 -10.13
CA ASP A 113 -37.68 -51.93 -9.35
C ASP A 113 -38.97 -52.56 -9.88
N GLU A 114 -39.23 -52.47 -11.19
CA GLU A 114 -40.16 -53.41 -11.83
C GLU A 114 -39.32 -54.54 -12.45
N PRO A 115 -39.25 -55.72 -11.80
CA PRO A 115 -38.44 -56.83 -12.26
C PRO A 115 -39.08 -57.38 -13.53
N SER A 116 -38.64 -56.87 -14.69
CA SER A 116 -38.75 -57.58 -15.95
C SER A 116 -37.83 -58.80 -15.90
N ARG A 117 -38.27 -59.80 -15.12
CA ARG A 117 -37.94 -61.22 -15.30
C ARG A 117 -38.55 -61.68 -16.63
N MET A 118 -38.10 -61.12 -17.74
CA MET A 118 -38.34 -61.69 -19.05
C MET A 118 -37.00 -61.97 -19.69
N LEU A 119 -36.57 -63.23 -19.49
CA LEU A 119 -35.87 -64.06 -20.45
C LEU A 119 -34.86 -63.33 -21.35
N TRP A 120 -33.64 -63.19 -20.85
CA TRP A 120 -32.46 -63.16 -21.70
C TRP A 120 -31.78 -64.53 -21.55
N GLU A 121 -31.89 -65.37 -22.57
CA GLU A 121 -31.01 -66.53 -22.73
C GLU A 121 -29.70 -66.06 -23.38
N PRO A 122 -28.52 -66.46 -22.86
CA PRO A 122 -27.25 -66.09 -23.47
C PRO A 122 -27.02 -66.92 -24.74
N ARG A 123 -27.19 -66.29 -25.90
CA ARG A 123 -26.73 -66.87 -27.17
C ARG A 123 -25.23 -66.61 -27.31
N ALA A 124 -24.44 -67.61 -26.96
CA ALA A 124 -23.02 -67.67 -27.23
C ALA A 124 -22.79 -67.79 -28.75
N GLU A 125 -22.38 -66.71 -29.41
CA GLU A 125 -21.68 -66.82 -30.69
C GLU A 125 -20.39 -66.01 -30.62
N LEU A 126 -19.30 -66.79 -30.58
CA LEU A 126 -17.92 -66.40 -30.78
C LEU A 126 -17.77 -65.75 -32.16
N SER A 127 -17.22 -64.54 -32.18
CA SER A 127 -16.66 -63.95 -33.40
C SER A 127 -15.35 -63.27 -33.04
N SER A 128 -14.28 -63.99 -33.37
CA SER A 128 -12.89 -63.54 -33.36
C SER A 128 -12.72 -62.38 -34.33
N VAL A 129 -12.41 -61.19 -33.82
CA VAL A 129 -11.94 -60.06 -34.62
C VAL A 129 -10.48 -59.80 -34.27
N SER A 130 -9.64 -59.98 -35.28
CA SER A 130 -8.18 -59.90 -35.23
C SER A 130 -7.67 -58.49 -34.93
N PRO A 131 -6.42 -58.36 -34.42
CA PRO A 131 -5.80 -57.06 -34.18
C PRO A 131 -5.32 -56.46 -35.52
N VAL A 132 -5.80 -55.26 -35.86
CA VAL A 132 -5.18 -54.41 -36.88
C VAL A 132 -4.18 -53.50 -36.18
N GLU A 133 -2.89 -53.74 -36.42
CA GLU A 133 -1.83 -52.78 -36.16
C GLU A 133 -2.00 -51.60 -37.12
N GLY A 134 -2.41 -50.45 -36.57
CA GLY A 134 -2.60 -49.20 -37.30
C GLY A 134 -1.82 -48.10 -36.60
N GLY A 135 -0.81 -47.60 -37.27
CA GLY A 135 0.23 -46.74 -36.74
C GLY A 135 -0.21 -45.35 -36.26
N GLY A 136 0.66 -44.79 -35.43
CA GLY A 136 1.15 -43.42 -35.55
C GLY A 136 0.15 -42.32 -35.24
N HIS A 137 0.14 -41.88 -33.98
CA HIS A 137 -0.03 -40.47 -33.68
C HIS A 137 0.86 -40.11 -32.49
N GLU A 138 1.80 -39.19 -32.72
CA GLU A 138 2.59 -38.50 -31.71
C GLU A 138 1.65 -37.90 -30.65
N GLY A 139 1.59 -38.57 -29.50
CA GLY A 139 1.02 -38.01 -28.31
C GLY A 139 1.87 -36.85 -27.85
N ARG A 140 1.37 -35.62 -28.05
CA ARG A 140 1.70 -34.50 -27.17
C ARG A 140 1.36 -34.94 -25.75
N ARG A 141 2.37 -35.38 -24.99
CA ARG A 141 2.27 -35.49 -23.54
C ARG A 141 1.98 -34.11 -23.00
N VAL A 142 0.74 -33.86 -22.66
CA VAL A 142 0.40 -32.81 -21.71
C VAL A 142 0.92 -33.34 -20.38
N VAL A 143 2.13 -32.91 -20.01
CA VAL A 143 2.67 -33.13 -18.68
C VAL A 143 1.77 -32.33 -17.74
N PHE A 144 0.85 -33.04 -17.08
CA PHE A 144 0.22 -32.48 -15.89
C PHE A 144 1.32 -32.33 -14.85
N PRO A 145 1.53 -31.13 -14.30
CA PRO A 145 2.44 -30.99 -13.17
C PRO A 145 1.91 -31.88 -12.05
N SER A 146 2.74 -32.80 -11.58
CA SER A 146 2.53 -33.48 -10.31
C SER A 146 2.22 -32.41 -9.27
N LEU A 147 1.09 -32.57 -8.59
CA LEU A 147 0.87 -32.03 -7.26
C LEU A 147 1.85 -32.75 -6.32
N GLU A 148 3.13 -32.44 -6.45
CA GLU A 148 4.08 -32.60 -5.35
C GLU A 148 3.81 -31.47 -4.37
N GLU A 149 3.62 -31.88 -3.12
CA GLU A 149 3.57 -31.06 -1.92
C GLU A 149 4.48 -29.84 -2.05
N GLN A 150 3.88 -28.68 -2.28
CA GLN A 150 4.53 -27.42 -1.99
C GLN A 150 4.53 -27.27 -0.48
N ASP A 151 5.65 -27.67 0.12
CA ASP A 151 6.06 -27.25 1.44
C ASP A 151 5.78 -25.76 1.62
N GLU A 152 4.97 -25.46 2.62
CA GLU A 152 4.70 -24.13 3.14
C GLU A 152 5.93 -23.56 3.84
N THR A 153 7.06 -23.43 3.16
CA THR A 153 8.16 -22.58 3.65
C THR A 153 8.92 -21.97 2.48
N SER A 154 9.09 -20.66 2.53
CA SER A 154 9.94 -19.88 1.60
C SER A 154 9.26 -19.28 0.36
N CYS A 155 8.13 -18.60 0.55
CA CYS A 155 7.94 -17.32 -0.14
C CYS A 155 8.71 -16.24 0.63
N ALA A 156 10.04 -16.25 0.52
CA ALA A 156 10.80 -15.02 0.69
C ALA A 156 10.41 -14.11 -0.49
N PHE A 157 9.29 -13.39 -0.33
CA PHE A 157 8.97 -12.25 -1.15
C PHE A 157 10.13 -11.27 -0.97
N GLN A 158 11.07 -11.28 -1.93
CA GLN A 158 11.99 -10.18 -2.08
C GLN A 158 11.14 -8.97 -2.46
N PHE A 159 10.69 -8.26 -1.43
CA PHE A 159 10.22 -6.90 -1.55
C PHE A 159 11.41 -6.11 -2.10
N VAL A 160 11.47 -5.96 -3.41
CA VAL A 160 12.35 -4.99 -4.06
C VAL A 160 11.65 -3.65 -3.88
N PRO A 161 12.06 -2.81 -2.91
CA PRO A 161 11.45 -1.49 -2.79
C PRO A 161 11.63 -0.75 -4.11
N PRO A 162 10.66 0.09 -4.52
CA PRO A 162 10.83 0.94 -5.68
C PRO A 162 12.10 1.77 -5.45
N ARG A 163 13.07 1.61 -6.35
CA ARG A 163 14.25 2.47 -6.45
C ARG A 163 13.74 3.85 -6.87
N HIS A 164 13.26 4.62 -5.91
CA HIS A 164 13.22 6.06 -6.06
C HIS A 164 14.66 6.48 -6.28
N HIS A 165 14.95 6.94 -7.50
CA HIS A 165 16.16 7.70 -7.80
C HIS A 165 16.14 8.97 -6.95
N LEU A 166 16.49 8.84 -5.67
CA LEU A 166 16.98 9.94 -4.88
C LEU A 166 18.24 10.40 -5.57
N ARG A 167 18.12 11.48 -6.35
CA ARG A 167 19.28 12.26 -6.76
C ARG A 167 20.10 12.52 -5.49
N PRO A 168 21.42 12.30 -5.51
CA PRO A 168 22.25 12.77 -4.42
C PRO A 168 22.03 14.29 -4.33
N VAL A 169 21.43 14.74 -3.24
CA VAL A 169 21.44 16.15 -2.86
C VAL A 169 22.92 16.45 -2.66
N GLY A 170 23.50 17.21 -3.58
CA GLY A 170 24.88 17.63 -3.50
C GLY A 170 25.11 18.25 -2.13
N SER A 171 26.05 17.66 -1.39
CA SER A 171 26.64 18.26 -0.21
C SER A 171 27.20 19.61 -0.64
N THR A 172 26.45 20.69 -0.43
CA THR A 172 27.02 22.04 -0.49
C THR A 172 28.02 22.11 0.65
N GLU A 173 29.29 22.09 0.29
CA GLU A 173 30.40 22.42 1.17
C GLU A 173 30.04 23.69 1.94
N LEU A 174 29.92 23.52 3.26
CA LEU A 174 29.89 24.62 4.21
C LEU A 174 31.29 25.22 4.21
N ASP A 175 31.51 26.20 3.34
CA ASP A 175 32.62 27.14 3.47
C ASP A 175 32.54 27.76 4.86
N SER A 176 33.48 27.37 5.70
CA SER A 176 33.65 27.94 7.02
C SER A 176 34.18 29.36 6.84
N PRO A 177 33.52 30.41 7.37
CA PRO A 177 34.09 31.75 7.34
C PRO A 177 35.30 31.78 8.26
N THR A 178 36.49 31.76 7.67
CA THR A 178 37.76 32.10 8.30
C THR A 178 37.62 33.50 8.92
N VAL A 179 37.55 33.54 10.25
CA VAL A 179 37.56 34.79 11.01
C VAL A 179 38.98 35.37 10.90
N PRO A 180 39.17 36.58 10.34
CA PRO A 180 40.46 37.24 10.40
C PRO A 180 40.72 37.66 11.85
N GLU A 181 41.75 37.09 12.48
CA GLU A 181 42.28 37.56 13.76
C GLU A 181 42.75 39.02 13.59
N GLY A 182 41.93 39.94 14.08
CA GLY A 182 42.27 41.36 14.18
C GLY A 182 43.34 41.56 15.24
N THR A 183 44.57 41.81 14.79
CA THR A 183 45.69 42.29 15.60
C THR A 183 45.31 43.61 16.27
N THR A 184 45.08 43.58 17.57
CA THR A 184 44.89 44.79 18.38
C THR A 184 46.26 45.40 18.63
N SER A 185 46.64 46.36 17.80
CA SER A 185 47.79 47.24 18.00
C SER A 185 47.50 48.19 19.17
N MET A 186 48.24 48.03 20.27
CA MET A 186 48.30 49.04 21.33
C MET A 186 49.21 50.17 20.88
N THR A 187 48.63 51.30 20.48
CA THR A 187 49.35 52.57 20.41
C THR A 187 49.09 53.39 21.67
N SER A 188 50.21 53.81 22.24
CA SER A 188 50.40 54.69 23.38
C SER A 188 49.59 55.98 23.33
N VAL A 189 49.15 56.45 24.50
CA VAL A 189 49.11 57.89 24.79
C VAL A 189 49.77 58.12 26.14
N GLY A 190 51.01 58.59 26.10
CA GLY A 190 51.60 59.34 27.18
C GLY A 190 51.59 60.81 26.77
N LEU A 191 51.12 61.66 27.67
CA LEU A 191 51.60 63.02 27.93
C LEU A 191 51.12 63.42 29.34
#